data_AF-A0A7S1PQA0-F1
#
_entry.id   AF-A0A7S1PQA0-F1
#
_cell.length_a   1.000
_cell.length_b   1.000
_cell.length_c   1.000
_cell.angle_alpha   90.00
_cell.angle_beta   90.00
_cell.angle_gamma   90.00
#
_symmetry.space_group_name_H-M   'P 1'
#
loop_
_entity.id
_entity.type
_entity.pdbx_description
1 polymer ?
#
loop_
_entity_poly.entity_id
_entity_poly.type
_entity_poly.pdbx_seq_one_letter_code
_entity_poly.pdbx_strand_id
1 'polypeptide(L)'
;FFIPVQPVEFGLSLLATGILLGSFGEATLGPIATSANVGFMRSYVQASAARMGPPIATRTAGSAVAKALVPFVDVFPGDAFVVLRLDGLDPTLAWTMGFTAAHTVVLLADESDATKLRVCEANVQSAFWPTDGIQCAAWDRWMSQAEAAGLNVALAPLNATLRAKLNASAAGDFVASTLGLSYGFPTLLTS
;
A
#
# COMPACT_ATOMS: atom_id res chain seq x y z
N PHE A 1 40.41 -32.66 -46.08
CA PHE A 1 39.06 -32.83 -45.53
C PHE A 1 38.73 -31.60 -44.71
N PHE A 2 38.07 -30.64 -45.35
CA PHE A 2 37.58 -29.39 -44.76
C PHE A 2 36.20 -29.22 -45.37
N ILE A 3 35.15 -29.28 -44.55
CA ILE A 3 33.78 -28.98 -44.97
C ILE A 3 33.50 -27.55 -44.47
N PRO A 4 33.25 -26.57 -45.35
CA PRO A 4 32.88 -25.22 -44.93
C PRO A 4 31.40 -25.17 -44.54
N VAL A 5 31.12 -24.64 -43.35
CA VAL A 5 29.77 -24.32 -42.88
C VAL A 5 29.32 -23.02 -43.57
N GLN A 6 28.20 -23.05 -44.28
CA GLN A 6 27.58 -21.88 -44.89
C GLN A 6 26.81 -21.07 -43.82
N PRO A 7 26.80 -19.73 -43.87
CA PRO A 7 26.02 -18.90 -42.96
C PRO A 7 24.52 -19.00 -43.29
N VAL A 8 23.70 -19.14 -42.26
CA VAL A 8 22.23 -19.09 -42.35
C VAL A 8 21.81 -17.61 -42.28
N GLU A 9 21.30 -17.08 -43.39
CA GLU A 9 20.68 -15.75 -43.43
C GLU A 9 19.34 -15.76 -42.68
N PHE A 10 19.20 -14.91 -41.66
CA PHE A 10 17.92 -14.61 -41.03
C PHE A 10 17.15 -13.58 -41.88
N GLY A 11 16.39 -14.06 -42.85
CA GLY A 11 15.36 -13.27 -43.52
C GLY A 11 14.07 -13.26 -42.70
N LEU A 12 13.96 -12.37 -41.70
CA LEU A 12 12.65 -12.07 -41.10
C LEU A 12 11.85 -11.20 -42.07
N SER A 13 10.96 -11.84 -42.82
CA SER A 13 9.90 -11.19 -43.59
C SER A 13 8.97 -10.40 -42.66
N LEU A 14 8.76 -9.12 -42.97
CA LEU A 14 7.86 -8.17 -42.30
C LEU A 14 6.37 -8.57 -42.29
N LEU A 15 6.01 -9.77 -42.75
CA LEU A 15 4.62 -10.22 -42.90
C LEU A 15 4.12 -11.22 -41.84
N ALA A 16 4.97 -11.67 -40.90
CA ALA A 16 4.55 -12.56 -39.82
C ALA A 16 4.30 -11.86 -38.46
N THR A 17 4.49 -10.54 -38.40
CA THR A 17 4.20 -9.71 -37.21
C THR A 17 2.75 -9.21 -37.15
N GLY A 18 1.90 -9.64 -38.11
CA GLY A 18 0.52 -9.15 -38.25
C GLY A 18 -0.57 -9.98 -37.56
N ILE A 19 -0.26 -11.16 -37.00
CA ILE A 19 -1.30 -12.10 -36.53
C ILE A 19 -1.34 -12.26 -34.99
N LEU A 20 -0.36 -11.74 -34.23
CA LEU A 20 -0.36 -11.86 -32.76
C LEU A 20 -0.84 -10.62 -31.99
N LEU A 21 -1.35 -9.59 -32.67
CA LEU A 21 -1.83 -8.34 -32.04
C LEU A 21 -3.35 -8.12 -32.19
N GLY A 22 -4.09 -9.11 -32.71
CA GLY A 22 -5.49 -8.94 -33.11
C GLY A 22 -6.58 -9.36 -32.11
N SER A 23 -6.26 -9.76 -30.87
CA SER A 23 -7.30 -10.25 -29.94
C SER A 23 -7.00 -10.02 -28.46
N PHE A 24 -6.66 -8.78 -28.11
CA PHE A 24 -7.05 -8.22 -26.82
C PHE A 24 -8.08 -7.12 -27.08
N GLY A 25 -9.18 -7.48 -27.74
CA GLY A 25 -10.36 -6.63 -27.64
C GLY A 25 -10.80 -6.67 -26.18
N GLU A 26 -10.91 -5.51 -25.54
CA GLU A 26 -11.63 -5.37 -24.28
C GLU A 26 -13.00 -6.03 -24.48
N ALA A 27 -13.19 -7.21 -23.89
CA ALA A 27 -14.51 -7.81 -23.81
C ALA A 27 -15.33 -6.89 -22.91
N THR A 28 -16.06 -5.95 -23.52
CA THR A 28 -17.03 -5.13 -22.81
C THR A 28 -18.01 -6.09 -22.14
N LEU A 29 -18.01 -6.07 -20.80
CA LEU A 29 -18.91 -6.90 -20.02
C LEU A 29 -20.35 -6.62 -20.49
N GLY A 30 -21.05 -7.67 -20.90
CA GLY A 30 -22.45 -7.54 -21.31
C GLY A 30 -23.28 -6.91 -20.18
N PRO A 31 -24.34 -6.16 -20.49
CA PRO A 31 -25.08 -5.36 -19.51
C PRO A 31 -25.62 -6.17 -18.32
N ILE A 32 -25.90 -7.46 -18.52
CA ILE A 32 -26.31 -8.39 -17.45
C ILE A 32 -25.13 -8.70 -16.51
N ALA A 33 -23.94 -8.97 -17.04
CA ALA A 33 -22.74 -9.22 -16.24
C ALA A 33 -22.32 -7.95 -15.48
N THR A 34 -22.40 -6.79 -16.12
CA THR A 34 -22.15 -5.49 -15.47
C THR A 34 -23.14 -5.24 -14.33
N SER A 35 -24.45 -5.45 -14.56
CA SER A 35 -25.47 -5.26 -13.54
C SER A 35 -25.36 -6.26 -12.38
N ALA A 36 -25.08 -7.53 -12.68
CA ALA A 36 -24.86 -8.56 -11.68
C ALA A 36 -23.60 -8.30 -10.85
N ASN A 37 -22.51 -7.85 -11.48
CA ASN A 37 -21.31 -7.43 -10.78
C ASN A 37 -21.61 -6.23 -9.88
N VAL A 38 -22.26 -5.17 -10.37
CA VAL A 38 -22.63 -4.00 -9.55
C VAL A 38 -23.51 -4.40 -8.36
N GLY A 39 -24.48 -5.29 -8.57
CA GLY A 39 -25.35 -5.82 -7.52
C GLY A 39 -24.59 -6.61 -6.46
N PHE A 40 -23.74 -7.54 -6.89
CA PHE A 40 -22.84 -8.28 -6.01
C PHE A 40 -21.93 -7.32 -5.24
N MET A 41 -21.30 -6.35 -5.91
CA MET A 41 -20.39 -5.38 -5.27
C MET A 41 -21.10 -4.53 -4.22
N ARG A 42 -22.32 -4.05 -4.49
CA ARG A 42 -23.09 -3.29 -3.49
C ARG A 42 -23.41 -4.13 -2.26
N SER A 43 -23.83 -5.39 -2.47
CA SER A 43 -24.12 -6.32 -1.38
C SER A 43 -22.87 -6.70 -0.59
N TYR A 44 -21.74 -6.89 -1.27
CA TYR A 44 -20.47 -7.26 -0.67
C TYR A 44 -19.90 -6.10 0.14
N VAL A 45 -19.88 -4.87 -0.39
CA VAL A 45 -19.42 -3.67 0.35
C VAL A 45 -20.26 -3.46 1.60
N GLN A 46 -21.59 -3.57 1.52
CA GLN A 46 -22.47 -3.41 2.68
C GLN A 46 -22.25 -4.51 3.73
N ALA A 47 -22.11 -5.78 3.30
CA ALA A 47 -21.88 -6.90 4.20
C ALA A 47 -20.47 -6.89 4.81
N SER A 48 -19.47 -6.43 4.05
CA SER A 48 -18.08 -6.38 4.47
C SER A 48 -17.77 -5.19 5.36
N ALA A 49 -18.46 -4.05 5.23
CA ALA A 49 -18.35 -2.94 6.17
C ALA A 49 -18.67 -3.35 7.63
N ALA A 50 -19.64 -4.27 7.82
CA ALA A 50 -19.98 -4.79 9.14
C ALA A 50 -19.03 -5.89 9.64
N ARG A 51 -18.41 -6.66 8.74
CA ARG A 51 -17.54 -7.81 9.07
C ARG A 51 -16.04 -7.46 9.16
N MET A 52 -15.63 -6.47 8.38
CA MET A 52 -14.27 -5.92 8.30
C MET A 52 -14.20 -4.52 8.93
N GLY A 53 -15.24 -4.12 9.65
CA GLY A 53 -15.29 -2.86 10.36
C GLY A 53 -14.11 -2.78 11.35
N PRO A 54 -13.43 -1.64 11.44
CA PRO A 54 -12.29 -1.50 12.33
C PRO A 54 -12.73 -1.68 13.79
N PRO A 55 -11.80 -2.07 14.69
CA PRO A 55 -12.08 -2.13 16.10
C PRO A 55 -12.64 -0.79 16.60
N ILE A 56 -13.88 -0.83 17.09
CA ILE A 56 -14.61 0.33 17.65
C ILE A 56 -14.33 0.54 19.15
N ALA A 57 -13.52 -0.32 19.76
CA ALA A 57 -13.01 -0.18 21.12
C ALA A 57 -11.53 -0.53 21.17
N THR A 58 -10.78 0.15 22.04
CA THR A 58 -9.34 -0.06 22.21
C THR A 58 -9.04 -1.44 22.80
N ARG A 59 -8.19 -2.21 22.14
CA ARG A 59 -7.63 -3.48 22.63
C ARG A 59 -6.12 -3.29 22.82
N THR A 60 -5.59 -3.71 23.97
CA THR A 60 -4.15 -3.65 24.26
C THR A 60 -3.55 -5.05 24.20
N ALA A 61 -2.39 -5.19 23.55
CA ALA A 61 -1.58 -6.40 23.57
C ALA A 61 -0.68 -6.50 24.84
N GLY A 62 -0.87 -5.59 25.80
CA GLY A 62 -0.03 -5.48 27.00
C GLY A 62 1.29 -4.74 26.76
N SER A 63 2.03 -4.47 27.83
CA SER A 63 3.25 -3.63 27.84
C SER A 63 4.47 -4.24 27.14
N ALA A 64 4.34 -5.42 26.53
CA ALA A 64 5.45 -6.16 25.93
C ALA A 64 5.63 -5.87 24.42
N VAL A 65 4.59 -5.40 23.73
CA VAL A 65 4.63 -5.23 22.26
C VAL A 65 5.20 -3.87 21.83
N ALA A 66 5.22 -2.88 22.72
CA ALA A 66 5.70 -1.51 22.43
C ALA A 66 7.22 -1.31 22.55
N LYS A 67 7.98 -2.33 23.01
CA LYS A 67 9.38 -2.13 23.45
C LYS A 67 10.43 -2.12 22.34
N ALA A 68 10.02 -2.19 21.07
CA ALA A 68 10.92 -2.16 19.91
C ALA A 68 10.66 -0.95 19.01
N LEU A 69 10.05 0.13 19.53
CA LEU A 69 9.97 1.38 18.80
C LEU A 69 11.39 1.94 18.66
N VAL A 70 11.89 1.92 17.41
CA VAL A 70 13.20 2.44 17.03
C VAL A 70 13.33 3.86 17.58
N PRO A 71 14.43 4.20 18.27
CA PRO A 71 14.67 5.58 18.69
C PRO A 71 14.52 6.53 17.49
N PHE A 72 13.87 7.69 17.69
CA PHE A 72 13.65 8.70 16.64
C PHE A 72 14.94 9.09 15.88
N VAL A 73 16.11 8.92 16.51
CA VAL A 73 17.41 9.29 15.95
C VAL A 73 17.87 8.45 14.76
N ASP A 74 17.25 7.28 14.53
CA ASP A 74 17.65 6.35 13.46
C ASP A 74 16.63 6.24 12.32
N VAL A 75 15.65 7.15 12.27
CA VAL A 75 14.63 7.19 11.21
C VAL A 75 14.73 8.46 10.37
N PHE A 76 14.47 8.31 9.07
CA PHE A 76 14.64 9.38 8.09
C PHE A 76 13.46 9.47 7.12
N PRO A 77 13.22 10.63 6.49
CA PRO A 77 12.25 10.72 5.41
C PRO A 77 12.54 9.69 4.31
N GLY A 78 11.50 9.01 3.85
CA GLY A 78 11.55 7.92 2.88
C GLY A 78 11.69 6.52 3.50
N ASP A 79 11.97 6.40 4.79
CA ASP A 79 11.86 5.11 5.47
C ASP A 79 10.38 4.68 5.54
N ALA A 80 10.16 3.38 5.70
CA ALA A 80 8.83 2.82 5.82
C ALA A 80 8.70 1.97 7.09
N PHE A 81 7.49 1.90 7.63
CA PHE A 81 7.17 0.83 8.57
C PHE A 81 6.35 -0.25 7.91
N VAL A 82 6.71 -1.48 8.29
CA VAL A 82 5.97 -2.70 7.99
C VAL A 82 5.22 -3.07 9.26
N VAL A 83 3.90 -3.13 9.17
CA VAL A 83 3.00 -3.15 10.32
C VAL A 83 2.13 -4.41 10.30
N LEU A 84 2.00 -5.03 11.48
CA LEU A 84 1.03 -6.08 11.73
C LEU A 84 0.20 -5.73 12.96
N ARG A 85 -1.12 -5.63 12.77
CA ARG A 85 -2.08 -5.77 13.87
C ARG A 85 -2.60 -7.21 13.90
N LEU A 86 -2.74 -7.79 15.10
CA LEU A 86 -3.21 -9.17 15.26
C LEU A 86 -4.75 -9.31 15.26
N ASP A 87 -5.47 -8.26 14.85
CA ASP A 87 -6.92 -8.28 14.71
C ASP A 87 -7.39 -7.55 13.43
N GLY A 88 -8.69 -7.63 13.16
CA GLY A 88 -9.26 -7.11 11.93
C GLY A 88 -8.82 -7.94 10.71
N LEU A 89 -8.57 -7.25 9.60
CA LEU A 89 -8.24 -7.88 8.32
C LEU A 89 -6.75 -8.25 8.19
N ASP A 90 -5.89 -7.65 9.02
CA ASP A 90 -4.44 -7.76 8.93
C ASP A 90 -3.94 -9.22 8.95
N PRO A 91 -4.35 -10.11 9.87
CA PRO A 91 -3.87 -11.50 9.87
C PRO A 91 -4.22 -12.26 8.58
N THR A 92 -5.42 -12.02 8.04
CA THR A 92 -5.83 -12.62 6.77
C THR A 92 -4.96 -12.12 5.63
N LEU A 93 -4.72 -10.82 5.52
CA LEU A 93 -3.84 -10.27 4.50
C LEU A 93 -2.43 -10.86 4.61
N ALA A 94 -1.81 -10.75 5.79
CA ALA A 94 -0.46 -11.24 6.04
C ALA A 94 -0.31 -12.71 5.65
N TRP A 95 -1.15 -13.60 6.18
CA TRP A 95 -1.00 -15.03 5.93
C TRP A 95 -1.36 -15.45 4.51
N THR A 96 -2.39 -14.84 3.91
CA THR A 96 -2.80 -15.22 2.54
C THR A 96 -1.84 -14.71 1.47
N MET A 97 -1.15 -13.59 1.71
CA MET A 97 -0.08 -13.12 0.84
C MET A 97 1.27 -13.82 1.11
N GLY A 98 1.34 -14.70 2.12
CA GLY A 98 2.58 -15.39 2.49
C GLY A 98 3.60 -14.48 3.18
N PHE A 99 3.14 -13.44 3.88
CA PHE A 99 3.98 -12.46 4.58
C PHE A 99 3.67 -12.41 6.09
N THR A 100 4.42 -11.61 6.84
CA THR A 100 4.28 -11.47 8.31
C THR A 100 3.73 -10.11 8.73
N ALA A 101 3.28 -9.31 7.77
CA ALA A 101 2.69 -8.00 7.97
C ALA A 101 1.61 -7.75 6.92
N ALA A 102 0.76 -6.77 7.19
CA ALA A 102 -0.45 -6.53 6.41
C ALA A 102 -0.67 -5.06 6.06
N HIS A 103 0.07 -4.16 6.69
CA HIS A 103 -0.04 -2.73 6.48
C HIS A 103 1.35 -2.11 6.34
N THR A 104 1.43 -1.01 5.59
CA THR A 104 2.66 -0.26 5.43
C THR A 104 2.37 1.23 5.52
N VAL A 105 3.35 1.95 6.06
CA VAL A 105 3.30 3.42 6.18
C VAL A 105 4.66 3.97 5.74
N VAL A 106 4.67 5.23 5.31
CA VAL A 106 5.89 5.93 4.92
C VAL A 106 6.15 7.12 5.84
N LEU A 107 7.42 7.35 6.18
CA LEU A 107 7.86 8.50 6.95
C LEU A 107 8.22 9.62 5.98
N LEU A 108 7.65 10.81 6.18
CA LEU A 108 7.99 12.00 5.43
C LEU A 108 8.41 13.12 6.37
N ALA A 109 9.14 14.08 5.83
CA ALA A 109 9.36 15.34 6.52
C ALA A 109 8.02 16.04 6.78
N ASP A 110 7.91 16.71 7.92
CA ASP A 110 6.79 17.58 8.21
C ASP A 110 6.80 18.80 7.28
N GLU A 111 5.63 19.24 6.83
CA GLU A 111 5.48 20.35 5.89
C GLU A 111 5.86 21.70 6.52
N SER A 112 5.65 21.84 7.82
CA SER A 112 5.96 23.06 8.57
C SER A 112 7.38 23.10 9.11
N ASP A 113 8.02 21.93 9.26
CA ASP A 113 9.33 21.78 9.88
C ASP A 113 10.04 20.52 9.36
N ALA A 114 10.97 20.69 8.42
CA ALA A 114 11.69 19.58 7.81
C ALA A 114 12.57 18.77 8.79
N THR A 115 12.76 19.25 10.03
CA THR A 115 13.46 18.51 11.09
C THR A 115 12.56 17.53 11.84
N LYS A 116 11.24 17.61 11.62
CA LYS A 116 10.24 16.72 12.19
C LYS A 116 9.77 15.71 11.15
N LEU A 117 9.25 14.60 11.65
CA LEU A 117 8.68 13.54 10.85
C LEU A 117 7.17 13.47 11.04
N ARG A 118 6.50 13.09 9.95
CA ARG A 118 5.12 12.65 9.94
C ARG A 118 5.06 11.26 9.30
N VAL A 119 4.11 10.47 9.76
CA VAL A 119 3.82 9.15 9.22
C VAL A 119 2.59 9.28 8.34
N CYS A 120 2.73 8.89 7.08
CA CYS A 120 1.67 8.95 6.07
C CYS A 120 1.23 7.54 5.68
N GLU A 121 -0.08 7.35 5.63
CA GLU A 121 -0.69 6.04 5.42
C GLU A 121 -2.08 6.16 4.82
N ALA A 122 -2.60 5.03 4.34
CA ALA A 122 -3.98 4.88 3.92
C ALA A 122 -4.71 4.00 4.93
N ASN A 123 -5.63 4.57 5.71
CA ASN A 123 -6.24 3.85 6.83
C ASN A 123 -7.70 4.26 7.04
N VAL A 124 -8.48 3.38 7.66
CA VAL A 124 -9.89 3.65 7.95
C VAL A 124 -10.07 4.29 9.31
N GLN A 125 -11.10 5.11 9.44
CA GLN A 125 -11.50 5.65 10.74
C GLN A 125 -11.79 4.50 11.72
N SER A 126 -11.17 4.56 12.90
CA SER A 126 -11.26 3.55 13.96
C SER A 126 -11.21 4.20 15.35
N ALA A 127 -11.24 3.38 16.41
CA ALA A 127 -11.04 3.88 17.77
C ALA A 127 -9.68 4.57 17.99
N PHE A 128 -8.68 4.27 17.15
CA PHE A 128 -7.30 4.80 17.28
C PHE A 128 -6.95 5.82 16.20
N TRP A 129 -7.54 5.69 15.00
CA TRP A 129 -7.37 6.62 13.88
C TRP A 129 -8.66 7.41 13.66
N PRO A 130 -8.70 8.71 13.99
CA PRO A 130 -9.94 9.49 13.88
C PRO A 130 -10.25 9.94 12.44
N THR A 131 -9.30 9.81 11.52
CA THR A 131 -9.43 10.25 10.12
C THR A 131 -9.54 9.02 9.22
N ASP A 132 -10.39 9.10 8.20
CA ASP A 132 -10.55 8.09 7.15
C ASP A 132 -9.74 8.44 5.89
N GLY A 133 -9.38 7.45 5.09
CA GLY A 133 -8.66 7.61 3.83
C GLY A 133 -7.14 7.79 3.98
N ILE A 134 -6.54 8.40 2.95
CA ILE A 134 -5.12 8.76 2.96
C ILE A 134 -4.90 9.93 3.94
N GLN A 135 -4.02 9.74 4.91
CA GLN A 135 -3.80 10.67 6.00
C GLN A 135 -2.32 10.71 6.40
N CYS A 136 -1.92 11.78 7.08
CA CYS A 136 -0.64 11.87 7.76
C CYS A 136 -0.84 12.32 9.21
N ALA A 137 -0.06 11.75 10.12
CA ALA A 137 -0.01 12.14 11.53
C ALA A 137 1.43 12.52 11.90
N ALA A 138 1.57 13.53 12.77
CA ALA A 138 2.87 13.83 13.38
C ALA A 138 3.43 12.56 14.05
N TRP A 139 4.74 12.37 13.97
CA TRP A 139 5.43 11.17 14.48
C TRP A 139 4.97 10.76 15.89
N ASP A 140 5.05 11.67 16.86
CA ASP A 140 4.74 11.35 18.27
C ASP A 140 3.28 10.88 18.45
N ARG A 141 2.37 11.49 17.68
CA ARG A 141 0.97 11.10 17.67
C ARG A 141 0.80 9.70 17.10
N TRP A 142 1.42 9.42 15.95
CA TRP A 142 1.34 8.11 15.30
C TRP A 142 1.92 7.01 16.20
N MET A 143 3.08 7.25 16.82
CA MET A 143 3.71 6.31 17.74
C MET A 143 2.81 6.00 18.95
N SER A 144 2.18 7.03 19.52
CA SER A 144 1.21 6.86 20.61
C SER A 144 -0.02 6.06 20.19
N GLN A 145 -0.52 6.30 18.96
CA GLN A 145 -1.64 5.54 18.39
C GLN A 145 -1.24 4.08 18.14
N ALA A 146 -0.04 3.84 17.60
CA ALA A 146 0.49 2.51 17.32
C ALA A 146 0.68 1.69 18.60
N GLU A 147 1.23 2.30 19.66
CA GLU A 147 1.35 1.67 20.97
C GLU A 147 -0.03 1.34 21.56
N ALA A 148 -0.96 2.30 21.55
CA ALA A 148 -2.31 2.09 22.05
C ALA A 148 -3.05 0.98 21.30
N ALA A 149 -2.83 0.87 19.99
CA ALA A 149 -3.41 -0.15 19.13
C ALA A 149 -2.67 -1.51 19.20
N GLY A 150 -1.58 -1.61 19.95
CA GLY A 150 -0.79 -2.83 20.10
C GLY A 150 -0.18 -3.31 18.78
N LEU A 151 0.26 -2.38 17.92
CA LEU A 151 0.86 -2.71 16.63
C LEU A 151 2.23 -3.36 16.79
N ASN A 152 2.51 -4.36 15.96
CA ASN A 152 3.88 -4.82 15.71
C ASN A 152 4.43 -4.00 14.54
N VAL A 153 5.58 -3.36 14.75
CA VAL A 153 6.17 -2.41 13.79
C VAL A 153 7.60 -2.81 13.52
N ALA A 154 7.94 -2.97 12.24
CA ALA A 154 9.32 -3.18 11.78
C ALA A 154 9.75 -2.02 10.88
N LEU A 155 10.95 -1.49 11.11
CA LEU A 155 11.55 -0.46 10.27
C LEU A 155 12.14 -1.07 8.99
N ALA A 156 11.72 -0.54 7.85
CA ALA A 156 12.32 -0.79 6.54
C ALA A 156 13.04 0.50 6.09
N PRO A 157 14.36 0.62 6.35
CA PRO A 157 15.09 1.84 6.02
C PRO A 157 15.30 1.94 4.50
N LEU A 158 15.16 3.14 3.98
CA LEU A 158 15.54 3.44 2.60
C LEU A 158 17.05 3.37 2.47
N ASN A 159 17.52 2.62 1.47
CA ASN A 159 18.96 2.52 1.17
C ASN A 159 19.59 3.92 1.01
N ALA A 160 20.79 4.13 1.57
CA ALA A 160 21.47 5.42 1.58
C ALA A 160 21.63 6.05 0.18
N THR A 161 21.92 5.26 -0.84
CA THR A 161 22.05 5.72 -2.23
C THR A 161 20.73 6.24 -2.80
N LEU A 162 19.61 5.60 -2.46
CA LEU A 162 18.28 6.03 -2.88
C LEU A 162 17.79 7.20 -2.04
N ARG A 163 18.11 7.22 -0.74
CA ARG A 163 17.81 8.33 0.17
C ARG A 163 18.45 9.64 -0.31
N ALA A 164 19.69 9.60 -0.76
CA ALA A 164 20.36 10.77 -1.35
C ALA A 164 19.68 11.30 -2.63
N LYS A 165 18.85 10.50 -3.29
CA LYS A 165 18.08 10.88 -4.49
C LYS A 165 16.64 11.25 -4.17
N LEU A 166 16.18 11.06 -2.93
CA LEU A 166 14.81 11.35 -2.55
C LEU A 166 14.56 12.86 -2.58
N ASN A 167 13.62 13.29 -3.41
CA ASN A 167 13.08 14.64 -3.35
C ASN A 167 11.94 14.68 -2.32
N ALA A 168 12.27 14.99 -1.07
CA ALA A 168 11.30 15.02 0.03
C ALA A 168 10.17 16.03 -0.18
N SER A 169 10.44 17.17 -0.83
CA SER A 169 9.42 18.17 -1.16
C SER A 169 8.42 17.61 -2.15
N ALA A 170 8.90 17.05 -3.28
CA ALA A 170 8.01 16.49 -4.29
C ALA A 170 7.19 15.29 -3.76
N ALA A 171 7.79 14.48 -2.87
CA ALA A 171 7.06 13.42 -2.18
C ALA A 171 5.97 13.99 -1.25
N GLY A 172 6.28 15.08 -0.52
CA GLY A 172 5.33 15.81 0.30
C GLY A 172 4.17 16.38 -0.52
N ASP A 173 4.46 17.05 -1.64
CA ASP A 173 3.47 17.63 -2.55
C ASP A 173 2.55 16.55 -3.15
N PHE A 174 3.14 15.42 -3.55
CA PHE A 174 2.37 14.27 -4.03
C PHE A 174 1.42 13.76 -2.95
N VAL A 175 1.90 13.52 -1.73
CA VAL A 175 1.04 13.06 -0.64
C VAL A 175 -0.05 14.07 -0.31
N ALA A 176 0.27 15.36 -0.23
CA ALA A 176 -0.70 16.43 -0.01
C ALA A 176 -1.82 16.41 -1.05
N SER A 177 -1.51 16.14 -2.32
CA SER A 177 -2.50 16.02 -3.39
C SER A 177 -3.45 14.81 -3.25
N THR A 178 -3.11 13.85 -2.38
CA THR A 178 -3.87 12.61 -2.18
C THR A 178 -4.61 12.55 -0.83
N LEU A 179 -4.37 13.50 0.08
CA LEU A 179 -4.98 13.49 1.41
C LEU A 179 -6.51 13.48 1.33
N GLY A 180 -7.14 12.62 2.13
CA GLY A 180 -8.60 12.46 2.19
C GLY A 180 -9.19 11.63 1.04
N LEU A 181 -8.41 11.25 0.03
CA LEU A 181 -8.89 10.28 -0.96
C LEU A 181 -9.18 8.95 -0.28
N SER A 182 -10.29 8.33 -0.66
CA SER A 182 -10.60 6.97 -0.23
C SER A 182 -9.52 6.01 -0.73
N TYR A 183 -9.13 5.06 0.13
CA TYR A 183 -8.24 3.99 -0.25
C TYR A 183 -9.00 2.67 -0.36
N GLY A 184 -8.46 1.73 -1.15
CA GLY A 184 -9.03 0.39 -1.29
C GLY A 184 -10.06 0.25 -2.41
N PHE A 185 -11.07 -0.60 -2.18
CA PHE A 185 -12.00 -1.08 -3.21
C PHE A 185 -12.67 0.02 -4.05
N PRO A 186 -13.12 1.17 -3.52
CA PRO A 186 -13.70 2.21 -4.36
C PRO A 186 -12.75 2.67 -5.48
N THR A 187 -11.48 2.91 -5.15
CA THR A 187 -10.45 3.34 -6.12
C THR A 187 -10.12 2.27 -7.15
N LEU A 188 -10.11 0.98 -6.76
CA LEU A 188 -9.90 -0.15 -7.67
C LEU A 188 -11.05 -0.33 -8.68
N LEU A 189 -12.27 0.05 -8.29
CA LEU A 189 -13.49 -0.27 -9.04
C LEU A 189 -14.02 0.91 -9.87
N THR A 190 -13.52 2.11 -9.63
CA THR A 190 -13.94 3.32 -10.35
C THR A 190 -12.84 3.94 -11.22
N SER A 191 -11.64 3.34 -11.26
CA SER A 191 -10.53 3.72 -12.15
C SER A 191 -10.66 3.11 -13.54
#